data_AF-U5VQ51-F1
#
_entry.id   AF-U5VQ51-F1
#
_cell.length_a   1.000
_cell.length_b   1.000
_cell.length_c   1.000
_cell.angle_alpha   90.00
_cell.angle_beta   90.00
_cell.angle_gamma   90.00
#
_symmetry.space_group_name_H-M   'P 1'
#
loop_
_entity.id
_entity.type
_entity.pdbx_description
1 polymer ?
#
loop_
_entity_poly.entity_id
_entity_poly.type
_entity_poly.pdbx_seq_one_letter_code
_entity_poly.pdbx_strand_id
1 'polypeptide(L)'
;MPAVATVRAVSSPIHHLTVIRYFRDGRHWESTDILSPSWPDVVTAIERMDDFCYPIVQLNCTADEEDETIFNVIGGDGSYALFHQMGEWEYTDPNGSDEEVRLWQSDQGYFCKRRNVLTDLDEVLRLTRIFYETGSYESLA
;
A
#
# COMPACT_ATOMS: atom_id res chain seq x y z
N MET A 1 -22.79 34.34 -0.21
CA MET A 1 -22.88 32.88 -0.36
C MET A 1 -21.55 32.40 -0.92
N PRO A 2 -20.78 31.55 -0.22
CA PRO A 2 -19.55 31.02 -0.79
C PRO A 2 -19.91 30.00 -1.86
N ALA A 3 -19.20 30.05 -2.98
CA ALA A 3 -19.31 29.09 -4.06
C ALA A 3 -18.81 27.73 -3.56
N VAL A 4 -19.66 26.71 -3.68
CA VAL A 4 -19.24 25.31 -3.52
C VAL A 4 -18.35 24.98 -4.71
N ALA A 5 -17.05 24.85 -4.47
CA ALA A 5 -16.14 24.35 -5.48
C ALA A 5 -16.55 22.92 -5.84
N THR A 6 -17.04 22.73 -7.06
CA THR A 6 -17.27 21.40 -7.62
C THR A 6 -15.92 20.71 -7.75
N VAL A 7 -15.60 19.83 -6.80
CA VAL A 7 -14.46 18.91 -6.93
C VAL A 7 -14.77 18.05 -8.15
N ARG A 8 -14.03 18.27 -9.24
CA ARG A 8 -14.05 17.35 -10.38
C ARG A 8 -13.61 15.99 -9.84
N ALA A 9 -14.47 14.99 -9.95
CA ALA A 9 -14.06 13.61 -9.74
C ALA A 9 -12.98 13.31 -10.80
N VAL A 10 -11.72 13.32 -10.37
CA VAL A 10 -10.63 12.82 -11.20
C VAL A 10 -10.79 11.30 -11.16
N SER A 11 -11.03 10.68 -12.31
CA SER A 11 -11.01 9.23 -12.39
C SER A 11 -9.59 8.78 -12.07
N SER A 12 -9.45 7.99 -11.01
CA SER A 12 -8.17 7.39 -10.65
C SER A 12 -7.66 6.52 -11.81
N PRO A 13 -6.34 6.53 -12.10
CA PRO A 13 -5.73 5.60 -13.05
C PRO A 13 -5.64 4.16 -12.54
N ILE A 14 -6.01 3.90 -11.28
CA ILE A 14 -5.95 2.55 -10.70
C ILE A 14 -6.98 1.65 -11.39
N HIS A 15 -6.47 0.63 -12.09
CA HIS A 15 -7.26 -0.42 -12.71
C HIS A 15 -7.87 -1.33 -11.65
N HIS A 16 -7.08 -1.76 -10.67
CA HIS A 16 -7.56 -2.62 -9.60
C HIS A 16 -6.76 -2.49 -8.30
N LEU A 17 -7.42 -2.85 -7.20
CA LEU A 17 -6.87 -3.02 -5.86
C LEU A 17 -6.86 -4.52 -5.55
N THR A 18 -5.71 -5.06 -5.16
CA THR A 18 -5.58 -6.45 -4.70
C THR A 18 -5.31 -6.47 -3.19
N VAL A 19 -6.08 -7.28 -2.47
CA VAL A 19 -5.88 -7.52 -1.03
C VAL A 19 -5.49 -8.98 -0.84
N ILE A 20 -4.31 -9.23 -0.27
CA ILE A 20 -3.83 -10.59 -0.01
C ILE A 20 -4.13 -10.95 1.44
N ARG A 21 -4.76 -12.11 1.61
CA ARG A 21 -5.17 -12.64 2.89
C ARG A 21 -4.45 -13.94 3.21
N TYR A 22 -3.85 -14.00 4.39
CA TYR A 22 -3.33 -15.23 4.99
C TYR A 22 -4.26 -15.75 6.08
N PHE A 23 -4.07 -17.02 6.42
CA PHE A 23 -4.91 -17.72 7.39
C PHE A 23 -4.05 -18.41 8.44
N ARG A 24 -4.47 -18.30 9.70
CA ARG A 24 -3.75 -18.86 10.86
C ARG A 24 -3.81 -20.38 10.96
N ASP A 25 -4.75 -21.00 10.25
CA ASP A 25 -4.92 -22.46 10.21
C ASP A 25 -3.99 -23.16 9.19
N GLY A 26 -3.13 -22.40 8.50
CA GLY A 26 -2.12 -22.92 7.59
C GLY A 26 -2.63 -23.28 6.19
N ARG A 27 -3.89 -22.95 5.85
CA ARG A 27 -4.34 -23.01 4.45
C ARG A 27 -3.61 -21.97 3.60
N HIS A 28 -3.64 -22.18 2.28
CA HIS A 28 -3.04 -21.26 1.31
C HIS A 28 -3.66 -19.86 1.41
N TRP A 29 -2.87 -18.84 1.07
CA TRP A 29 -3.35 -17.47 1.01
C TRP A 29 -4.39 -17.31 -0.12
N GLU A 30 -5.18 -16.25 -0.02
CA GLU A 30 -6.18 -15.85 -1.03
C GLU A 30 -5.94 -14.40 -1.43
N SER A 31 -6.13 -14.06 -2.71
CA SER A 31 -6.24 -12.69 -3.19
C SER A 31 -7.69 -12.32 -3.42
N THR A 32 -8.02 -11.04 -3.23
CA THR A 32 -9.30 -10.47 -3.63
C THR A 32 -9.05 -9.19 -4.41
N ASP A 33 -9.55 -9.15 -5.64
CA ASP A 33 -9.41 -8.01 -6.52
C ASP A 33 -10.69 -7.16 -6.58
N ILE A 34 -10.51 -5.86 -6.49
CA ILE A 34 -11.56 -4.86 -6.63
C ILE A 34 -11.23 -4.06 -7.89
N LEU A 35 -12.01 -4.25 -8.95
CA LEU A 35 -11.86 -3.52 -10.21
C LEU A 35 -12.34 -2.08 -10.05
N SER A 36 -11.55 -1.13 -10.55
CA SER A 36 -11.81 0.32 -10.47
C SER A 36 -12.16 0.77 -9.04
N PRO A 37 -11.27 0.53 -8.05
CA PRO A 37 -11.57 0.78 -6.65
C PRO A 37 -11.81 2.27 -6.40
N SER A 38 -12.77 2.57 -5.53
CA SER A 38 -12.93 3.92 -5.00
C SER A 38 -11.86 4.21 -3.94
N TRP A 39 -11.56 5.49 -3.68
CA TRP A 39 -10.65 5.84 -2.59
C TRP A 39 -11.08 5.25 -1.23
N PRO A 40 -12.37 5.25 -0.85
CA PRO A 40 -12.83 4.54 0.35
C PRO A 40 -12.52 3.04 0.39
N ASP A 41 -12.49 2.34 -0.76
CA ASP A 41 -12.11 0.92 -0.80
C ASP A 41 -10.63 0.73 -0.42
N VAL A 42 -9.77 1.62 -0.94
CA VAL A 42 -8.33 1.64 -0.61
C VAL A 42 -8.10 1.93 0.87
N VAL A 43 -8.76 2.96 1.40
CA VAL A 43 -8.69 3.29 2.85
C VAL A 43 -9.11 2.11 3.69
N THR A 44 -10.25 1.49 3.38
CA THR A 44 -10.78 0.34 4.13
C THR A 44 -9.80 -0.84 4.09
N ALA A 45 -9.17 -1.09 2.94
CA ALA A 45 -8.17 -2.15 2.80
C ALA A 45 -6.94 -1.90 3.66
N ILE A 46 -6.40 -0.67 3.64
CA ILE A 46 -5.19 -0.29 4.40
C ILE A 46 -5.47 -0.25 5.90
N GLU A 47 -6.59 0.32 6.34
CA GLU A 47 -6.99 0.36 7.75
C GLU A 47 -7.23 -1.04 8.35
N ARG A 48 -7.58 -2.01 7.49
CA ARG A 48 -7.76 -3.42 7.90
C ARG A 48 -6.44 -4.17 8.02
N MET A 49 -5.34 -3.64 7.47
CA MET A 49 -4.06 -4.35 7.46
C MET A 49 -3.60 -4.67 8.88
N ASP A 50 -3.15 -5.90 9.05
CA ASP A 50 -2.51 -6.38 10.25
C ASP A 50 -1.21 -7.10 9.85
N ASP A 51 -0.36 -7.39 10.82
CA ASP A 51 0.93 -8.02 10.55
C ASP A 51 0.82 -9.52 10.22
N PHE A 52 -0.38 -10.08 9.98
CA PHE A 52 -0.54 -11.51 9.73
C PHE A 52 -1.58 -11.84 8.66
N CYS A 53 -2.86 -11.60 8.93
CA CYS A 53 -4.00 -12.01 8.11
C CYS A 53 -4.16 -11.14 6.86
N TYR A 54 -3.87 -9.84 6.93
CA TYR A 54 -4.01 -8.89 5.81
C TYR A 54 -2.73 -8.06 5.61
N PRO A 55 -1.58 -8.69 5.31
CA PRO A 55 -0.30 -8.00 5.36
C PRO A 55 0.05 -7.27 4.07
N ILE A 56 -0.75 -7.38 3.01
CA ILE A 56 -0.43 -6.83 1.68
C ILE A 56 -1.67 -6.23 1.02
N VAL A 57 -1.49 -4.99 0.56
CA VAL A 57 -2.40 -4.27 -0.33
C VAL A 57 -1.61 -3.82 -1.56
N GLN A 58 -2.15 -4.03 -2.76
CA GLN A 58 -1.52 -3.64 -4.02
C GLN A 58 -2.46 -2.74 -4.83
N LEU A 59 -1.90 -1.71 -5.45
CA LEU A 59 -2.61 -0.83 -6.39
C LEU A 59 -1.96 -0.93 -7.77
N ASN A 60 -2.77 -1.32 -8.76
CA ASN A 60 -2.29 -1.65 -10.09
C ASN A 60 -2.93 -0.70 -11.11
N CYS A 61 -2.09 -0.02 -11.89
CA CYS A 61 -2.52 0.88 -12.97
C CYS A 61 -2.90 0.13 -14.26
N THR A 62 -2.48 -1.14 -14.38
CA THR A 62 -2.74 -2.00 -15.54
C THR A 62 -3.49 -3.27 -15.14
N ALA A 63 -3.87 -4.07 -16.13
CA ALA A 63 -4.45 -5.40 -15.90
C ALA A 63 -3.38 -6.49 -15.76
N ASP A 64 -2.10 -6.14 -15.86
CA ASP A 64 -0.99 -7.07 -15.74
C ASP A 64 -0.59 -7.21 -14.26
N GLU A 65 -0.71 -8.43 -13.73
CA GLU A 65 -0.42 -8.75 -12.32
C GLU A 65 1.09 -8.88 -12.05
N GLU A 66 1.91 -8.90 -13.10
CA GLU A 66 3.38 -8.94 -13.00
C GLU A 66 4.04 -7.60 -13.35
N ASP A 67 3.24 -6.53 -13.47
CA ASP A 67 3.73 -5.20 -13.82
C ASP A 67 4.71 -4.66 -12.78
N GLU A 68 5.87 -4.16 -13.21
CA GLU A 68 6.89 -3.62 -12.31
C GLU A 68 6.45 -2.32 -11.62
N THR A 69 5.36 -1.69 -12.10
CA THR A 69 4.77 -0.45 -11.57
C THR A 69 3.69 -0.68 -10.52
N ILE A 70 3.47 -1.93 -10.08
CA ILE A 70 2.53 -2.26 -9.01
C ILE A 70 2.96 -1.58 -7.72
N PHE A 71 2.09 -0.74 -7.13
CA PHE A 71 2.39 -0.12 -5.85
C PHE A 71 1.95 -1.02 -4.70
N ASN A 72 2.89 -1.34 -3.79
CA ASN A 72 2.67 -2.21 -2.66
C ASN A 72 2.66 -1.42 -1.35
N VAL A 73 1.65 -1.70 -0.51
CA VAL A 73 1.66 -1.42 0.93
C VAL A 73 1.79 -2.75 1.65
N ILE A 74 2.86 -2.92 2.42
CA ILE A 74 3.17 -4.16 3.13
C ILE A 74 3.32 -3.90 4.62
N GLY A 75 2.78 -4.80 5.45
CA GLY A 75 2.87 -4.76 6.90
C GLY A 75 1.48 -4.65 7.54
N GLY A 76 1.37 -3.84 8.59
CA GLY A 76 0.17 -3.72 9.41
C GLY A 76 0.54 -3.51 10.88
N ASP A 77 -0.47 -3.35 11.73
CA ASP A 77 -0.29 -3.13 13.18
C ASP A 77 0.72 -2.00 13.52
N GLY A 78 0.64 -0.90 12.75
CA GLY A 78 1.47 0.29 12.97
C GLY A 78 2.88 0.22 12.38
N SER A 79 3.19 -0.75 11.52
CA SER A 79 4.44 -0.81 10.76
C SER A 79 4.18 -1.12 9.29
N TYR A 80 4.54 -0.20 8.40
CA TYR A 80 4.24 -0.29 6.97
C TYR A 80 5.49 0.01 6.12
N ALA A 81 5.61 -0.64 4.97
CA ALA A 81 6.54 -0.24 3.92
C ALA A 81 5.83 -0.09 2.58
N LEU A 82 6.32 0.86 1.78
CA LEU A 82 5.73 1.31 0.53
C LEU A 82 6.79 1.20 -0.58
N PHE A 83 6.50 0.47 -1.66
CA PHE A 83 7.42 0.25 -2.77
C PHE A 83 6.71 -0.20 -4.05
N HIS A 84 7.29 0.05 -5.22
CA HIS A 84 6.79 -0.52 -6.49
C HIS A 84 7.34 -1.93 -6.70
N GLN A 85 8.65 -2.01 -6.91
CA GLN A 85 9.38 -3.26 -6.95
C GLN A 85 10.14 -3.48 -5.63
N MET A 86 10.33 -4.74 -5.23
CA MET A 86 11.11 -5.04 -4.03
C MET A 86 12.51 -4.40 -4.10
N GLY A 87 12.77 -3.44 -3.21
CA GLY A 87 14.03 -2.69 -3.16
C GLY A 87 13.96 -1.26 -3.69
N GLU A 88 12.88 -0.88 -4.36
CA GLU A 88 12.60 0.48 -4.82
C GLU A 88 11.62 1.18 -3.85
N TRP A 89 12.19 1.76 -2.79
CA TRP A 89 11.43 2.29 -1.66
C TRP A 89 10.87 3.69 -1.93
N GLU A 90 9.57 3.86 -1.72
CA GLU A 90 8.90 5.18 -1.82
C GLU A 90 9.01 6.00 -0.52
N TYR A 91 9.48 5.37 0.55
CA TYR A 91 9.77 6.03 1.81
C TYR A 91 11.13 5.61 2.34
N THR A 92 11.91 6.60 2.79
CA THR A 92 13.14 6.38 3.56
C THR A 92 13.30 7.51 4.56
N ASP A 93 13.27 7.19 5.85
CA ASP A 93 13.64 8.10 6.94
C ASP A 93 15.16 8.34 6.91
N PRO A 94 15.63 9.57 6.63
CA PRO A 94 17.06 9.86 6.61
C PRO A 94 17.74 9.71 7.99
N ASN A 95 16.97 9.66 9.08
CA ASN A 95 17.47 9.44 10.43
C ASN A 95 17.26 7.99 10.91
N GLY A 96 16.63 7.15 10.09
CA GLY A 96 16.35 5.76 10.43
C GLY A 96 17.61 4.88 10.43
N SER A 97 17.55 3.76 11.13
CA SER A 97 18.66 2.80 11.20
C SER A 97 18.64 1.80 10.05
N ASP A 98 19.80 1.18 9.84
CA ASP A 98 19.99 0.00 8.98
C ASP A 98 19.62 -1.33 9.68
N GLU A 99 19.06 -1.25 10.88
CA GLU A 99 18.52 -2.40 11.59
C GLU A 99 17.44 -3.08 10.74
N GLU A 100 17.53 -4.38 10.58
CA GLU A 100 16.51 -5.16 9.88
C GLU A 100 15.30 -5.39 10.79
N VAL A 101 14.11 -5.19 10.24
CA VAL A 101 12.83 -5.42 10.91
C VAL A 101 11.91 -6.26 10.07
N ARG A 102 11.14 -7.11 10.75
CA ARG A 102 10.10 -7.95 10.17
C ARG A 102 8.79 -7.17 10.15
N LEU A 103 8.16 -7.04 8.98
CA LEU A 103 6.88 -6.33 8.80
C LEU A 103 5.65 -7.24 8.88
N TRP A 104 5.77 -8.51 8.49
CA TRP A 104 4.67 -9.47 8.61
C TRP A 104 5.14 -10.78 9.23
N GLN A 105 4.24 -11.45 9.94
CA GLN A 105 4.47 -12.65 10.73
C GLN A 105 3.95 -13.94 10.08
N SER A 106 3.23 -13.86 8.95
CA SER A 106 2.79 -15.03 8.18
C SER A 106 3.98 -15.82 7.58
N ASP A 107 3.71 -16.69 6.61
CA ASP A 107 4.62 -17.74 6.13
C ASP A 107 6.02 -17.24 5.73
N GLN A 108 6.14 -16.36 4.73
CA GLN A 108 7.41 -15.96 4.14
C GLN A 108 8.12 -14.87 4.94
N GLY A 109 7.40 -14.15 5.81
CA GLY A 109 7.88 -12.86 6.31
C GLY A 109 8.09 -11.81 5.21
N TYR A 110 8.17 -10.55 5.59
CA TYR A 110 8.91 -9.56 4.82
C TYR A 110 9.83 -8.79 5.77
N PHE A 111 11.07 -8.59 5.34
CA PHE A 111 12.08 -7.89 6.11
C PHE A 111 12.58 -6.68 5.33
N CYS A 112 12.72 -5.55 6.02
CA CYS A 112 13.32 -4.35 5.46
C CYS A 112 14.15 -3.62 6.52
N LYS A 113 14.88 -2.58 6.11
CA LYS A 113 15.57 -1.71 7.07
C LYS A 113 14.57 -0.84 7.81
N ARG A 114 14.80 -0.56 9.09
CA ARG A 114 13.95 0.32 9.92
C ARG A 114 13.69 1.67 9.26
N ARG A 115 14.68 2.24 8.58
CA ARG A 115 14.54 3.49 7.82
C ARG A 115 13.48 3.44 6.72
N ASN A 116 13.06 2.26 6.26
CA ASN A 116 12.04 2.10 5.22
C ASN A 116 10.64 1.87 5.82
N VAL A 117 10.48 2.00 7.14
CA VAL A 117 9.21 1.73 7.83
C VAL A 117 8.50 3.03 8.20
N LEU A 118 7.26 3.15 7.75
CA LEU A 118 6.30 4.14 8.21
C LEU A 118 5.49 3.58 9.39
N THR A 119 5.34 4.40 10.42
CA THR A 119 4.56 4.05 11.63
C THR A 119 3.31 4.90 11.80
N ASP A 120 3.15 5.95 10.98
CA ASP A 120 1.99 6.82 10.97
C ASP A 120 1.04 6.40 9.84
N LEU A 121 -0.15 5.91 10.21
CA LEU A 121 -1.17 5.48 9.27
C LEU A 121 -1.68 6.64 8.40
N ASP A 122 -1.77 7.85 8.94
CA ASP A 122 -2.23 9.01 8.18
C ASP A 122 -1.23 9.35 7.06
N GLU A 123 0.06 9.19 7.34
CA GLU A 123 1.13 9.38 6.36
C GLU A 123 1.13 8.27 5.29
N VAL A 124 0.89 7.02 5.67
CA VAL A 124 0.69 5.91 4.71
C VAL A 124 -0.46 6.23 3.77
N LEU A 125 -1.63 6.59 4.31
CA LEU A 125 -2.80 6.95 3.52
C LEU A 125 -2.53 8.16 2.63
N ARG A 126 -1.80 9.17 3.10
CA ARG A 126 -1.42 10.35 2.31
C ARG A 126 -0.55 9.96 1.12
N LEU A 127 0.49 9.16 1.33
CA LEU A 127 1.39 8.72 0.26
C LEU A 127 0.68 7.80 -0.73
N THR A 128 -0.11 6.85 -0.25
CA THR A 128 -0.90 5.97 -1.11
C THR A 128 -1.95 6.75 -1.91
N ARG A 129 -2.54 7.81 -1.33
CA ARG A 129 -3.48 8.67 -2.03
C ARG A 129 -2.85 9.37 -3.22
N ILE A 130 -1.61 9.82 -3.08
CA ILE A 130 -0.88 10.45 -4.17
C ILE A 130 -0.79 9.50 -5.35
N PHE A 131 -0.32 8.26 -5.12
CA PHE A 131 -0.30 7.23 -6.15
C PHE A 131 -1.68 6.91 -6.70
N TYR A 132 -2.70 6.79 -5.84
CA TYR A 132 -4.07 6.53 -6.27
C TYR A 132 -4.61 7.61 -7.22
N GLU A 133 -4.23 8.87 -7.03
CA GLU A 133 -4.70 9.99 -7.84
C GLU A 133 -3.90 10.16 -9.15
N THR A 134 -2.62 9.77 -9.17
CA THR A 134 -1.68 10.09 -10.27
C THR A 134 -1.14 8.87 -11.02
N GLY A 135 -1.17 7.68 -10.40
CA GLY A 135 -0.43 6.49 -10.82
C GLY A 135 1.10 6.66 -10.70
N SER A 136 1.59 7.66 -9.95
CA SER A 136 3.01 8.01 -9.88
C SER A 136 3.37 8.83 -8.63
N TYR A 137 4.57 8.58 -8.09
CA TYR A 137 5.16 9.36 -7.00
C TYR A 137 5.91 10.62 -7.46
N GLU A 138 6.00 10.91 -8.77
CA GLU A 138 6.71 12.10 -9.29
C GLU A 138 6.21 13.43 -8.70
N SER A 139 4.98 13.46 -8.20
CA SER A 139 4.38 14.65 -7.57
C SER A 139 4.85 14.93 -6.14
N LEU A 140 5.69 14.06 -5.56
CA LEU A 140 6.29 14.24 -4.22
C LEU A 140 7.69 14.89 -4.23
N ALA A 141 8.28 15.08 -5.41
CA ALA A 141 9.63 15.64 -5.60
C ALA A 141 9.66 17.18 -5.64
#